data_AF-A0A7X0DGA0-F1
#
_entry.id   AF-A0A7X0DGA0-F1
#
_cell.length_a   1.000
_cell.length_b   1.000
_cell.length_c   1.000
_cell.angle_alpha   90.00
_cell.angle_beta   90.00
_cell.angle_gamma   90.00
#
_symmetry.space_group_name_H-M   'P 1'
#
loop_
_entity.id
_entity.type
_entity.pdbx_description
1 polymer ?
#
loop_
_entity_poly.entity_id
_entity_poly.type
_entity_poly.pdbx_seq_one_letter_code
_entity_poly.pdbx_strand_id
1 'polypeptide(L)'
;MLQGSSAFSHSQDPKLTFRRRTQSLEFVRLGEIEMHGLWLFVFAFQAAAAAPIPHGGVSKVGAAPVELTSSVEQLSVDASMGDAVAASLLSDYFRYEKNYDARWKYWALIAAENGYPASQFDEYNILRVSNDPTSQRRAYYWLKRSALAGYDGAVVELRRCFPHDNFEHHTDGCLGPEAD
;
A
#
# COMPACT_ATOMS: atom_id res chain seq x y z
N MET A 1 -23.96 21.94 65.00
CA MET A 1 -23.54 23.03 64.09
C MET A 1 -22.74 22.37 62.98
N LEU A 2 -23.34 22.26 61.79
CA LEU A 2 -22.90 22.90 60.52
C LEU A 2 -21.57 22.32 59.98
N GLN A 3 -21.33 22.00 58.71
CA GLN A 3 -22.05 21.79 57.44
C GLN A 3 -20.91 21.74 56.39
N GLY A 4 -21.11 21.13 55.21
CA GLY A 4 -20.27 21.36 54.02
C GLY A 4 -19.61 20.10 53.45
N SER A 5 -20.29 19.30 52.64
CA SER A 5 -20.48 19.46 51.18
C SER A 5 -19.24 19.12 50.34
N SER A 6 -19.30 18.00 49.61
CA SER A 6 -19.03 17.97 48.16
C SER A 6 -19.34 16.58 47.59
N ALA A 7 -19.98 16.62 46.42
CA ALA A 7 -20.41 15.49 45.62
C ALA A 7 -19.24 14.86 44.86
N PHE A 8 -19.27 13.54 44.62
CA PHE A 8 -18.81 13.00 43.34
C PHE A 8 -19.41 11.61 43.06
N SER A 9 -19.51 11.36 41.76
CA SER A 9 -20.29 10.38 41.05
C SER A 9 -20.12 8.92 41.50
N HIS A 10 -21.25 8.21 41.53
CA HIS A 10 -21.36 6.76 41.69
C HIS A 10 -20.92 6.06 40.39
N SER A 11 -19.86 5.26 40.47
CA SER A 11 -19.50 4.26 39.47
C SER A 11 -19.00 3.01 40.21
N GLN A 12 -19.75 1.92 40.10
CA GLN A 12 -19.22 0.55 39.99
C GLN A 12 -20.34 -0.44 39.69
N ASP A 13 -20.04 -1.34 38.76
CA ASP A 13 -20.94 -2.13 37.93
C ASP A 13 -21.69 -3.27 38.65
N PRO A 14 -22.97 -3.52 38.31
CA PRO A 14 -23.63 -4.77 38.65
C PRO A 14 -23.36 -5.86 37.59
N LYS A 15 -22.83 -6.98 38.10
CA LYS A 15 -22.74 -8.32 37.51
C LYS A 15 -23.83 -8.61 36.45
N LEU A 16 -23.43 -8.70 35.18
CA LEU A 16 -24.28 -9.25 34.12
C LEU A 16 -24.27 -10.78 34.20
N THR A 17 -25.36 -11.32 34.76
CA THR A 17 -25.71 -12.74 34.73
C THR A 17 -26.13 -13.12 33.31
N PHE A 18 -25.36 -14.01 32.68
CA PHE A 18 -25.69 -14.60 31.38
C PHE A 18 -26.85 -15.59 31.55
N ARG A 19 -28.08 -15.10 31.39
CA ARG A 19 -29.30 -15.92 31.36
C ARG A 19 -29.48 -16.48 29.94
N ARG A 20 -29.18 -17.77 29.77
CA ARG A 20 -29.51 -18.54 28.55
C ARG A 20 -31.01 -18.42 28.27
N ARG A 21 -31.36 -17.72 27.19
CA ARG A 21 -32.72 -17.69 26.66
C ARG A 21 -32.80 -18.80 25.60
N THR A 22 -33.40 -19.92 25.97
CA THR A 22 -33.86 -20.94 25.03
C THR A 22 -35.00 -20.35 24.21
N GLN A 23 -34.80 -20.15 22.91
CA GLN A 23 -35.89 -19.96 21.98
C GLN A 23 -35.94 -21.18 21.06
N SER A 24 -36.99 -21.96 21.28
CA SER A 24 -37.55 -22.95 20.36
C SER A 24 -37.85 -22.27 19.02
N LEU A 25 -37.24 -22.77 17.96
CA LEU A 25 -37.58 -22.39 16.59
C LEU A 25 -38.08 -23.64 15.85
N GLU A 26 -39.23 -23.42 15.24
CA GLU A 26 -40.12 -24.42 14.71
C GLU A 26 -39.56 -25.17 13.50
N PHE A 27 -40.08 -26.37 13.38
CA PHE A 27 -39.85 -27.37 12.36
C PHE A 27 -40.45 -26.91 11.02
N VAL A 28 -39.66 -26.25 10.17
CA VAL A 28 -40.01 -26.09 8.75
C VAL A 28 -39.42 -27.26 7.98
N ARG A 29 -40.30 -28.19 7.59
CA ARG A 29 -40.01 -29.19 6.55
C ARG A 29 -39.68 -28.45 5.25
N LEU A 30 -38.42 -28.51 4.82
CA LEU A 30 -38.03 -28.22 3.45
C LEU A 30 -37.61 -29.55 2.81
N GLY A 31 -38.36 -29.87 1.75
CA GLY A 31 -38.23 -31.09 0.98
C GLY A 31 -36.88 -31.22 0.29
N GLU A 32 -36.59 -32.47 -0.03
CA GLU A 32 -35.48 -32.97 -0.82
C GLU A 32 -35.23 -32.12 -2.07
N ILE A 33 -33.98 -31.69 -2.25
CA ILE A 33 -33.46 -31.32 -3.57
C ILE A 33 -32.24 -32.21 -3.80
N GLU A 34 -32.41 -33.14 -4.73
CA GLU A 34 -31.41 -34.07 -5.22
C GLU A 34 -30.20 -33.32 -5.77
N MET A 35 -29.00 -33.68 -5.28
CA MET A 35 -27.73 -33.13 -5.72
C MET A 35 -27.09 -34.10 -6.72
N HIS A 36 -27.44 -33.97 -7.99
CA HIS A 36 -26.75 -34.63 -9.09
C HIS A 36 -26.25 -33.61 -10.12
N GLY A 37 -24.93 -33.42 -10.14
CA GLY A 37 -24.18 -33.21 -11.38
C GLY A 37 -23.61 -31.81 -11.66
N LEU A 38 -22.38 -31.85 -12.20
CA LEU A 38 -21.64 -30.82 -12.96
C LEU A 38 -20.66 -29.94 -12.15
N TRP A 39 -19.41 -30.39 -12.00
CA TRP A 39 -18.28 -30.28 -12.94
C TRP A 39 -17.65 -28.87 -13.00
N LEU A 40 -16.45 -28.77 -12.42
CA LEU A 40 -15.31 -27.91 -12.74
C LEU A 40 -15.52 -26.39 -12.85
N PHE A 41 -15.13 -25.66 -11.79
CA PHE A 41 -14.54 -24.33 -11.95
C PHE A 41 -13.01 -24.44 -11.87
N VAL A 42 -12.37 -24.67 -13.02
CA VAL A 42 -10.94 -24.41 -13.19
C VAL A 42 -10.78 -22.90 -13.26
N PHE A 43 -10.18 -22.30 -12.23
CA PHE A 43 -9.70 -20.92 -12.32
C PHE A 43 -8.52 -20.90 -13.28
N ALA A 44 -8.74 -20.37 -14.48
CA ALA A 44 -7.65 -20.00 -15.37
C ALA A 44 -6.94 -18.77 -14.79
N PHE A 45 -5.77 -19.00 -14.19
CA PHE A 45 -4.81 -17.93 -13.90
C PHE A 45 -4.17 -17.52 -15.21
N GLN A 46 -4.66 -16.44 -15.82
CA GLN A 46 -4.07 -15.90 -17.03
C GLN A 46 -2.76 -15.19 -16.65
N ALA A 47 -1.63 -15.81 -16.98
CA ALA A 47 -0.32 -15.15 -16.90
C ALA A 47 -0.30 -14.02 -17.94
N ALA A 48 -0.33 -12.77 -17.46
CA ALA A 48 -0.06 -11.61 -18.30
C ALA A 48 1.42 -11.65 -18.70
N ALA A 49 1.67 -11.87 -20.00
CA ALA A 49 2.99 -11.76 -20.57
C ALA A 49 3.49 -10.31 -20.41
N ALA A 50 4.65 -10.14 -19.78
CA ALA A 50 5.33 -8.86 -19.67
C ALA A 50 5.62 -8.31 -21.07
N ALA A 51 4.92 -7.25 -21.45
CA ALA A 51 5.23 -6.50 -22.65
C ALA A 51 6.50 -5.66 -22.42
N PRO A 52 7.39 -5.53 -23.42
CA PRO A 52 8.59 -4.71 -23.29
C PRO A 52 8.23 -3.23 -23.16
N ILE A 53 8.89 -2.55 -22.21
CA ILE A 53 8.76 -1.13 -21.92
C ILE A 53 9.11 -0.31 -23.18
N PRO A 54 8.16 0.44 -23.77
CA PRO A 54 8.48 1.30 -24.90
C PRO A 54 9.18 2.57 -24.40
N HIS A 55 10.49 2.65 -24.66
CA HIS A 55 11.21 3.92 -24.64
C HIS A 55 10.94 4.64 -25.97
N GLY A 56 10.04 5.62 -25.97
CA GLY A 56 9.61 6.25 -27.23
C GLY A 56 9.10 7.68 -27.11
N GLY A 57 10.03 8.63 -27.36
CA GLY A 57 9.86 9.82 -28.21
C GLY A 57 8.59 10.67 -28.08
N VAL A 58 8.74 11.86 -27.51
CA VAL A 58 7.71 12.92 -27.53
C VAL A 58 7.69 13.60 -28.91
N SER A 59 6.59 13.44 -29.64
CA SER A 59 6.27 14.24 -30.82
C SER A 59 5.28 15.35 -30.43
N LYS A 60 5.62 16.59 -30.78
CA LYS A 60 4.80 17.80 -30.53
C LYS A 60 3.61 17.87 -31.49
N VAL A 61 2.41 18.03 -30.97
CA VAL A 61 1.29 18.68 -31.68
C VAL A 61 0.51 19.54 -30.69
N GLY A 62 0.25 20.79 -31.07
CA GLY A 62 -0.59 21.72 -30.31
C GLY A 62 -2.04 21.69 -30.78
N ALA A 63 -2.98 21.55 -29.84
CA ALA A 63 -4.30 22.19 -29.78
C ALA A 63 -5.10 21.62 -28.59
N ALA A 64 -5.69 22.52 -27.79
CA ALA A 64 -6.68 22.33 -26.71
C ALA A 64 -6.23 21.68 -25.37
N PRO A 65 -6.55 22.30 -24.20
CA PRO A 65 -6.20 21.77 -22.87
C PRO A 65 -7.10 20.61 -22.39
N VAL A 66 -7.83 19.93 -23.29
CA VAL A 66 -8.84 18.91 -22.94
C VAL A 66 -8.29 17.48 -23.01
N GLU A 67 -7.15 17.24 -23.66
CA GLU A 67 -6.56 15.87 -23.74
C GLU A 67 -5.78 15.45 -22.49
N LEU A 68 -5.22 16.41 -21.75
CA LEU A 68 -4.37 16.07 -20.59
C LEU A 68 -5.20 15.67 -19.37
N THR A 69 -6.39 16.26 -19.20
CA THR A 69 -7.27 15.96 -18.05
C THR A 69 -7.94 14.61 -18.18
N SER A 70 -8.39 14.23 -19.38
CA SER A 70 -8.95 12.90 -19.64
C SER A 70 -7.90 11.80 -19.46
N SER A 71 -6.66 12.06 -19.89
CA SER A 71 -5.54 11.13 -19.71
C SER A 71 -5.20 10.91 -18.23
N VAL A 72 -5.17 11.99 -17.43
CA VAL A 72 -4.93 11.89 -15.98
C VAL A 72 -6.06 11.16 -15.25
N GLU A 73 -7.31 11.38 -15.66
CA GLU A 73 -8.47 10.69 -15.09
C GLU A 73 -8.41 9.18 -15.37
N GLN A 74 -8.16 8.79 -16.62
CA GLN A 74 -8.02 7.39 -16.99
C GLN A 74 -6.87 6.70 -16.24
N LEU A 75 -5.70 7.33 -16.19
CA LEU A 75 -4.56 6.82 -15.41
C LEU A 75 -4.93 6.62 -13.94
N SER A 76 -5.77 7.49 -13.36
CA SER A 76 -6.16 7.39 -11.95
C SER A 76 -7.07 6.19 -11.69
N VAL A 77 -7.96 5.89 -12.65
CA VAL A 77 -8.79 4.69 -12.61
C VAL A 77 -7.93 3.44 -12.73
N ASP A 78 -7.05 3.38 -13.74
CA ASP A 78 -6.18 2.22 -13.97
C ASP A 78 -5.25 1.97 -12.79
N ALA A 79 -4.66 3.03 -12.22
CA ALA A 79 -3.85 2.97 -11.01
C ALA A 79 -4.63 2.39 -9.81
N SER A 80 -5.88 2.82 -9.62
CA SER A 80 -6.75 2.30 -8.55
C SER A 80 -7.15 0.83 -8.75
N MET A 81 -7.06 0.33 -10.00
CA MET A 81 -7.31 -1.07 -10.37
C MET A 81 -6.05 -1.94 -10.30
N GLY A 82 -4.92 -1.39 -9.86
CA GLY A 82 -3.67 -2.12 -9.67
C GLY A 82 -2.63 -1.89 -10.77
N ASP A 83 -2.87 -1.01 -11.74
CA ASP A 83 -1.87 -0.69 -12.75
C ASP A 83 -0.74 0.15 -12.13
N ALA A 84 0.42 -0.50 -11.95
CA ALA A 84 1.59 0.11 -11.34
C ALA A 84 2.21 1.20 -12.23
N VAL A 85 2.14 1.04 -13.56
CA VAL A 85 2.69 1.99 -14.53
C VAL A 85 1.81 3.24 -14.59
N ALA A 86 0.49 3.07 -14.58
CA ALA A 86 -0.43 4.20 -14.53
C ALA A 86 -0.20 5.06 -13.28
N ALA A 87 -0.04 4.41 -12.12
CA ALA A 87 0.28 5.08 -10.86
C ALA A 87 1.64 5.81 -10.92
N SER A 88 2.68 5.21 -11.51
CA SER A 88 4.00 5.86 -11.62
C SER A 88 3.96 7.07 -12.56
N LEU A 89 3.21 7.00 -13.66
CA LEU A 89 3.04 8.13 -14.58
C LEU A 89 2.32 9.30 -13.92
N LEU A 90 1.29 9.04 -13.11
CA LEU A 90 0.65 10.07 -12.30
C LEU A 90 1.62 10.69 -11.30
N SER A 91 2.41 9.85 -10.65
CA SER A 91 3.45 10.28 -9.73
C SER A 91 4.40 11.27 -10.42
N ASP A 92 5.01 10.88 -11.54
CA ASP A 92 5.93 11.73 -12.31
C ASP A 92 5.27 13.02 -12.80
N TYR A 93 4.01 12.95 -13.27
CA TYR A 93 3.24 14.12 -13.65
C TYR A 93 3.10 15.12 -12.49
N PHE A 94 2.74 14.66 -11.30
CA PHE A 94 2.63 15.56 -10.14
C PHE A 94 3.98 16.07 -9.65
N ARG A 95 5.06 15.31 -9.83
CA ARG A 95 6.41 15.70 -9.43
C ARG A 95 6.99 16.77 -10.36
N TYR A 96 7.02 16.51 -11.67
CA TYR A 96 7.75 17.33 -12.63
C TYR A 96 6.89 18.41 -13.28
N GLU A 97 5.63 18.12 -13.60
CA GLU A 97 4.76 19.08 -14.30
C GLU A 97 4.01 20.01 -13.35
N LYS A 98 3.56 19.47 -12.21
CA LYS A 98 2.78 20.24 -11.22
C LYS A 98 3.57 20.71 -10.02
N ASN A 99 4.74 20.13 -9.77
CA ASN A 99 5.53 20.39 -8.57
C ASN A 99 4.66 20.29 -7.30
N TYR A 100 3.82 19.25 -7.23
CA TYR A 100 2.84 19.05 -6.17
C TYR A 100 3.21 17.84 -5.32
N ASP A 101 4.09 18.08 -4.35
CA ASP A 101 4.73 17.09 -3.48
C ASP A 101 3.75 16.08 -2.84
N ALA A 102 2.62 16.56 -2.32
CA ALA A 102 1.65 15.68 -1.65
C ALA A 102 1.00 14.69 -2.62
N ARG A 103 0.69 15.13 -3.85
CA ARG A 103 0.09 14.27 -4.88
C ARG A 103 1.12 13.31 -5.49
N TRP A 104 2.34 13.79 -5.71
CA TRP A 104 3.47 12.96 -6.13
C TRP A 104 3.66 11.78 -5.17
N LYS A 105 3.82 12.05 -3.87
CA LYS A 105 4.02 11.02 -2.83
C LYS A 105 2.84 10.06 -2.74
N TYR A 106 1.62 10.57 -2.84
CA TYR A 106 0.42 9.73 -2.85
C TYR A 106 0.42 8.70 -3.99
N TRP A 107 0.70 9.13 -5.22
CA TRP A 107 0.74 8.23 -6.37
C TRP A 107 1.99 7.34 -6.39
N ALA A 108 3.12 7.81 -5.84
CA ALA A 108 4.32 6.99 -5.67
C ALA A 108 4.02 5.81 -4.74
N LEU A 109 3.32 6.05 -3.63
CA LEU A 109 2.91 4.99 -2.71
C LEU A 109 2.00 3.96 -3.40
N ILE A 110 0.99 4.41 -4.15
CA ILE A 110 0.11 3.50 -4.90
C ILE A 110 0.91 2.69 -5.92
N ALA A 111 1.82 3.32 -6.65
CA ALA A 111 2.69 2.63 -7.60
C ALA A 111 3.57 1.59 -6.90
N ALA A 112 4.12 1.92 -5.74
CA ALA A 112 4.93 1.01 -4.93
C ALA A 112 4.14 -0.21 -4.43
N GLU A 113 2.90 0.02 -3.96
CA GLU A 113 1.95 -1.00 -3.53
C GLU A 113 1.53 -1.91 -4.70
N ASN A 114 1.29 -1.34 -5.87
CA ASN A 114 1.02 -2.04 -7.12
C ASN A 114 2.24 -2.75 -7.72
N GLY A 115 3.43 -2.57 -7.12
CA GLY A 115 4.63 -3.33 -7.47
C GLY A 115 5.62 -2.62 -8.39
N TYR A 116 5.49 -1.32 -8.63
CA TYR A 116 6.43 -0.56 -9.48
C TYR A 116 7.78 -0.37 -8.76
N PRO A 117 8.89 -0.97 -9.26
CA PRO A 117 10.14 -1.03 -8.50
C PRO A 117 10.78 0.34 -8.22
N ALA A 118 10.70 1.27 -9.17
CA ALA A 118 11.25 2.62 -8.99
C ALA A 118 10.50 3.37 -7.88
N SER A 119 9.16 3.28 -7.84
CA SER A 119 8.37 3.92 -6.78
C SER A 119 8.55 3.27 -5.42
N GLN A 120 8.83 1.97 -5.34
CA GLN A 120 9.28 1.33 -4.10
C GLN A 120 10.60 1.96 -3.62
N PHE A 121 11.53 2.25 -4.52
CA PHE A 121 12.76 2.96 -4.15
C PHE A 121 12.50 4.43 -3.77
N ASP A 122 11.52 5.09 -4.38
CA ASP A 122 11.10 6.43 -3.95
C ASP A 122 10.53 6.41 -2.53
N GLU A 123 9.71 5.41 -2.17
CA GLU A 123 9.21 5.23 -0.80
C GLU A 123 10.35 5.00 0.21
N TYR A 124 11.37 4.22 -0.16
CA TYR A 124 12.59 4.12 0.64
C TYR A 124 13.23 5.51 0.86
N ASN A 125 13.38 6.31 -0.20
CA ASN A 125 13.99 7.65 -0.11
C ASN A 125 13.15 8.63 0.72
N ILE A 126 11.83 8.52 0.67
CA ILE A 126 10.91 9.34 1.47
C ILE A 126 11.02 8.97 2.96
N LEU A 127 11.11 7.68 3.27
CA LEU A 127 11.08 7.20 4.66
C LEU A 127 12.45 7.23 5.34
N ARG A 128 13.56 7.06 4.61
CA ARG A 128 14.91 6.94 5.18
C ARG A 128 15.40 8.20 5.90
N VAL A 129 14.80 9.36 5.62
CA VAL A 129 15.14 10.63 6.30
C VAL A 129 14.54 10.72 7.71
N SER A 130 13.62 9.81 8.05
CA SER A 130 12.99 9.74 9.36
C SER A 130 13.90 9.00 10.36
N ASN A 131 13.96 9.54 11.58
CA ASN A 131 14.60 8.86 12.72
C ASN A 131 13.63 7.95 13.48
N ASP A 132 12.35 7.92 13.10
CA ASP A 132 11.36 7.02 13.70
C ASP A 132 11.65 5.55 13.28
N PRO A 133 11.82 4.62 14.23
CA PRO A 133 12.13 3.23 13.94
C PRO A 133 11.12 2.53 13.03
N THR A 134 9.83 2.90 13.14
CA THR A 134 8.77 2.32 12.30
C THR A 134 8.96 2.72 10.84
N SER A 135 9.28 3.99 10.61
CA SER A 135 9.60 4.54 9.29
C SER A 135 10.85 3.88 8.72
N GLN A 136 11.87 3.64 9.55
CA GLN A 136 13.09 2.96 9.11
C GLN A 136 12.85 1.50 8.70
N ARG A 137 12.06 0.73 9.47
CA ARG A 137 11.65 -0.63 9.05
C ARG A 137 10.86 -0.63 7.74
N ARG A 138 9.95 0.33 7.56
CA ARG A 138 9.22 0.47 6.30
C ARG A 138 10.13 0.86 5.13
N ALA A 139 11.11 1.74 5.37
CA ALA A 139 12.10 2.09 4.36
C ALA A 139 12.89 0.85 3.92
N TYR A 140 13.35 0.05 4.87
CA TYR A 140 14.09 -1.18 4.59
C TYR A 140 13.25 -2.20 3.81
N TYR A 141 11.99 -2.37 4.19
CA TYR A 141 11.02 -3.20 3.47
C TYR A 141 10.92 -2.82 1.99
N TRP A 142 10.76 -1.53 1.69
CA TRP A 142 10.64 -1.05 0.32
C TRP A 142 11.95 -1.17 -0.46
N LEU A 143 13.09 -0.88 0.17
CA LEU A 143 14.41 -1.07 -0.42
C LEU A 143 14.63 -2.52 -0.85
N LYS A 144 14.31 -3.48 0.03
CA LYS A 144 14.39 -4.92 -0.27
C LYS A 144 13.48 -5.31 -1.43
N ARG A 145 12.20 -4.89 -1.42
CA ARG A 145 11.27 -5.23 -2.50
C ARG A 145 11.73 -4.69 -3.85
N SER A 146 12.18 -3.44 -3.89
CA SER A 146 12.70 -2.79 -5.10
C SER A 146 13.95 -3.50 -5.63
N ALA A 147 14.89 -3.85 -4.74
CA ALA A 147 16.10 -4.58 -5.10
C ALA A 147 15.79 -6.01 -5.60
N LEU A 148 14.85 -6.71 -4.96
CA LEU A 148 14.40 -8.04 -5.41
C LEU A 148 13.75 -7.99 -6.80
N ALA A 149 13.09 -6.89 -7.14
CA ALA A 149 12.55 -6.65 -8.48
C ALA A 149 13.62 -6.18 -9.49
N GLY A 150 14.88 -6.07 -9.09
CA GLY A 150 16.01 -5.77 -9.97
C GLY A 150 16.20 -4.28 -10.27
N TYR A 151 15.65 -3.37 -9.47
CA TYR A 151 15.88 -1.93 -9.67
C TYR A 151 17.31 -1.56 -9.24
N ASP A 152 18.15 -1.16 -10.20
CA ASP A 152 19.58 -0.94 -10.01
C ASP A 152 19.91 -0.02 -8.83
N GLY A 153 19.18 1.09 -8.68
CA GLY A 153 19.38 2.03 -7.58
C GLY A 153 19.16 1.38 -6.21
N ALA A 154 18.16 0.51 -6.10
CA ALA A 154 17.87 -0.21 -4.87
C ALA A 154 18.88 -1.33 -4.61
N VAL A 155 19.32 -2.05 -5.65
CA VAL A 155 20.36 -3.09 -5.52
C VAL A 155 21.68 -2.51 -5.03
N VAL A 156 22.11 -1.39 -5.62
CA VAL A 156 23.33 -0.68 -5.22
C VAL A 156 23.22 -0.19 -3.78
N GLU A 157 22.09 0.43 -3.43
CA GLU A 157 21.88 0.99 -2.09
C GLU A 157 21.79 -0.11 -1.02
N LEU A 158 21.09 -1.21 -1.31
CA LEU A 158 21.00 -2.37 -0.41
C LEU A 158 22.39 -2.97 -0.16
N ARG A 159 23.21 -3.15 -1.20
CA ARG A 159 24.58 -3.65 -1.07
C ARG A 159 25.48 -2.69 -0.29
N ARG A 160 25.31 -1.38 -0.51
CA ARG A 160 26.09 -0.33 0.18
C ARG A 160 25.78 -0.29 1.67
N CYS A 161 24.50 -0.37 2.02
CA CYS A 161 24.06 -0.25 3.41
C CYS A 161 24.11 -1.56 4.20
N PHE A 162 24.08 -2.71 3.51
CA PHE A 162 24.05 -4.03 4.12
C PHE A 162 25.00 -5.00 3.38
N PRO A 163 26.32 -4.76 3.43
CA PRO A 163 27.30 -5.50 2.61
C PRO A 163 27.51 -6.97 3.03
N HIS A 164 27.12 -7.36 4.24
CA HIS A 164 27.45 -8.67 4.80
C HIS A 164 26.26 -9.48 5.35
N ASP A 165 25.01 -9.05 5.13
CA ASP A 165 23.83 -9.54 5.86
C ASP A 165 23.97 -9.48 7.40
N ASN A 166 25.02 -8.83 7.89
CA ASN A 166 25.39 -8.65 9.28
C ASN A 166 25.25 -7.16 9.60
N PHE A 167 24.43 -6.82 10.59
CA PHE A 167 24.03 -5.47 10.96
C PHE A 167 25.13 -4.66 11.67
N GLU A 168 26.37 -4.69 11.18
CA GLU A 168 27.41 -3.79 11.69
C GLU A 168 27.11 -2.36 11.22
N HIS A 169 27.00 -1.47 12.20
CA HIS A 169 26.51 -0.11 12.02
C HIS A 169 27.44 0.71 11.12
N HIS A 170 26.95 1.08 9.94
CA HIS A 170 27.59 2.09 9.10
C HIS A 170 27.03 3.48 9.42
N THR A 171 27.91 4.39 9.83
CA THR A 171 27.61 5.80 10.14
C THR A 171 27.30 6.66 8.90
N ASP A 172 27.09 6.04 7.74
CA ASP A 172 27.29 6.68 6.44
C ASP A 172 25.98 6.81 5.64
N GLY A 173 24.98 7.48 6.25
CA GLY A 173 23.74 7.85 5.58
C GLY A 173 22.80 6.68 5.21
N CYS A 174 22.99 5.53 5.86
CA CYS A 174 22.11 4.36 5.80
C CYS A 174 21.07 4.40 6.94
N LEU A 175 20.10 3.47 6.89
CA LEU A 175 19.08 3.33 7.94
C LEU A 175 19.74 3.03 9.30
N GLY A 176 19.08 3.46 10.38
CA GLY A 176 19.56 3.25 11.74
C GLY A 176 19.48 1.80 12.19
N PRO A 177 19.98 1.51 13.41
CA PRO A 177 20.11 0.14 13.94
C PRO A 177 18.78 -0.58 14.22
N GLU A 178 17.63 0.11 14.13
CA GLU A 178 16.31 -0.45 14.45
C GLU A 178 15.45 -0.70 13.20
N ALA A 179 16.09 -0.68 12.02
CA ALA A 179 15.44 -0.78 10.71
C ALA A 179 15.20 -2.21 10.22
N ASP A 180 15.71 -3.21 10.93
CA ASP A 180 15.68 -4.64 10.57
C ASP A 180 14.47 -5.42 11.10
#